data_AF-A0A1Z4GC07-F1
#
_entry.id   AF-A0A1Z4GC07-F1
#
_cell.length_a   1.000
_cell.length_b   1.000
_cell.length_c   1.000
_cell.angle_alpha   90.00
_cell.angle_beta   90.00
_cell.angle_gamma   90.00
#
_symmetry.space_group_name_H-M   'P 1'
#
loop_
_entity.id
_entity.type
_entity.pdbx_description
1 polymer ?
#
loop_
_entity_poly.entity_id
_entity_poly.type
_entity_poly.pdbx_seq_one_letter_code
_entity_poly.pdbx_strand_id
1 'polypeptide(L)'
;MSDKFTNNVRARLYKQGYQGFTKDDYTQAALAVECDDLNNPTKEQLSQAVDYLKLQGAISQLSVADEPVEEKFLTQVEAETELETGTLAVAPQDVGEMITKGASQMGVILSEQQINDIADSVDTSASTFDEIIEQVEAALLAYADFSANQVDAKIDQTLTRVQERVVNRHEQSRDKLSRGLTGISGALENSRNQTKSQLSGILTRLSAAQ
;
A
#
# COMPACT_ATOMS: atom_id res chain seq x y z
N MET A 1 -20.83 34.98 2.17
CA MET A 1 -21.21 35.44 0.82
C MET A 1 -20.18 34.89 -0.15
N SER A 2 -20.61 34.34 -1.31
CA SER A 2 -19.70 33.85 -2.35
C SER A 2 -19.50 34.97 -3.36
N ASP A 3 -18.27 35.46 -3.50
CA ASP A 3 -17.95 36.59 -4.37
C ASP A 3 -18.07 36.22 -5.86
N LYS A 4 -18.28 37.22 -6.72
CA LYS A 4 -18.48 36.99 -8.16
C LYS A 4 -17.31 36.26 -8.80
N PHE A 5 -16.08 36.49 -8.35
CA PHE A 5 -14.89 35.76 -8.75
C PHE A 5 -15.03 34.26 -8.50
N THR A 6 -15.31 33.85 -7.26
CA THR A 6 -15.45 32.43 -6.88
C THR A 6 -16.54 31.74 -7.69
N ASN A 7 -17.69 32.40 -7.88
CA ASN A 7 -18.79 31.81 -8.66
C ASN A 7 -18.43 31.64 -10.15
N ASN A 8 -17.74 32.61 -10.75
CA ASN A 8 -17.33 32.53 -12.15
C ASN A 8 -16.21 31.51 -12.39
N VAL A 9 -15.20 31.46 -11.51
CA VAL A 9 -14.12 30.47 -11.58
C VAL A 9 -14.68 29.07 -11.37
N ARG A 10 -15.55 28.87 -10.37
CA ARG A 10 -16.24 27.60 -10.12
C ARG A 10 -17.08 27.15 -11.31
N ALA A 11 -17.90 28.03 -11.89
CA ALA A 11 -18.72 27.70 -13.04
C ALA A 11 -17.88 27.29 -14.27
N ARG A 12 -16.71 27.91 -14.46
CA ARG A 12 -15.77 27.56 -15.54
C ARG A 12 -15.08 26.23 -15.29
N LEU A 13 -14.64 25.96 -14.05
CA LEU A 13 -14.04 24.67 -13.67
C LEU A 13 -15.04 23.52 -13.79
N TYR A 14 -16.29 23.73 -13.36
CA TYR A 14 -17.35 22.73 -13.48
C TYR A 14 -17.66 22.38 -14.93
N LYS A 15 -17.71 23.39 -15.82
CA LYS A 15 -17.85 23.16 -17.27
C LYS A 15 -16.68 22.40 -17.88
N GLN A 16 -15.53 22.40 -17.21
CA GLN A 16 -14.32 21.70 -17.65
C GLN A 16 -14.10 20.37 -16.90
N GLY A 17 -15.07 19.93 -16.09
CA GLY A 17 -15.01 18.66 -15.35
C GLY A 17 -14.20 18.69 -14.05
N TYR A 18 -13.68 19.86 -13.64
CA TYR A 18 -12.92 19.99 -12.40
C TYR A 18 -13.83 20.41 -11.25
N GLN A 19 -13.99 19.55 -10.24
CA GLN A 19 -14.80 19.77 -9.05
C GLN A 19 -13.98 19.45 -7.78
N GLY A 20 -14.44 19.92 -6.61
CA GLY A 20 -13.78 19.61 -5.33
C GLY A 20 -12.90 20.71 -4.73
N PHE A 21 -12.80 21.89 -5.36
CA PHE A 21 -12.06 23.01 -4.78
C PHE A 21 -12.80 23.66 -3.61
N THR A 22 -12.07 23.89 -2.52
CA THR A 22 -12.54 24.55 -1.31
C THR A 22 -12.58 26.07 -1.50
N LYS A 23 -13.23 26.75 -0.55
CA LYS A 23 -13.24 28.22 -0.52
C LYS A 23 -11.83 28.80 -0.40
N ASP A 24 -10.94 28.12 0.31
CA ASP A 24 -9.54 28.54 0.51
C ASP A 24 -8.77 28.50 -0.81
N ASP A 25 -8.96 27.45 -1.62
CA ASP A 25 -8.34 27.32 -2.93
C ASP A 25 -8.71 28.49 -3.86
N TYR A 26 -9.99 28.89 -3.87
CA TYR A 26 -10.43 30.04 -4.65
C TYR A 26 -9.83 31.36 -4.15
N THR A 27 -9.58 31.50 -2.84
CA THR A 27 -8.90 32.69 -2.31
C THR A 27 -7.41 32.69 -2.62
N GLN A 28 -6.75 31.54 -2.58
CA GLN A 28 -5.35 31.40 -3.01
C GLN A 28 -5.19 31.70 -4.50
N ALA A 29 -6.12 31.22 -5.32
CA ALA A 29 -6.15 31.54 -6.75
C ALA A 29 -6.40 33.03 -7.02
N ALA A 30 -7.22 33.71 -6.19
CA ALA A 30 -7.42 35.16 -6.29
C ALA A 30 -6.14 35.93 -5.94
N LEU A 31 -5.40 35.50 -4.91
CA LEU A 31 -4.13 36.08 -4.50
C LEU A 31 -3.02 35.83 -5.54
N ALA A 32 -2.94 34.61 -6.08
CA ALA A 32 -1.95 34.23 -7.09
C ALA A 32 -2.11 34.99 -8.41
N VAL A 33 -3.30 35.51 -8.68
CA VAL A 33 -3.66 36.21 -9.91
C VAL A 33 -3.80 37.73 -9.68
N GLU A 34 -3.39 38.21 -8.50
CA GLU A 34 -3.45 39.63 -8.11
C GLU A 34 -4.83 40.25 -8.38
N CYS A 35 -5.89 39.52 -8.04
CA CYS A 35 -7.26 40.00 -8.21
C CYS A 35 -7.70 40.80 -6.98
N ASP A 36 -7.44 42.11 -7.00
CA ASP A 36 -7.77 43.01 -5.89
C ASP A 36 -9.29 43.23 -5.69
N ASP A 37 -10.09 43.10 -6.76
CA ASP A 37 -11.55 43.24 -6.71
C ASP A 37 -12.28 41.93 -7.08
N LEU A 38 -12.60 41.14 -6.06
CA LEU A 38 -13.31 39.86 -6.18
C LEU A 38 -14.75 40.01 -6.71
N ASN A 39 -15.31 41.22 -6.75
CA ASN A 39 -16.65 41.50 -7.24
C ASN A 39 -16.68 42.05 -8.68
N ASN A 40 -15.52 42.37 -9.26
CA ASN A 40 -15.40 42.74 -10.67
C ASN A 40 -14.11 42.20 -11.32
N PRO A 41 -13.92 40.87 -11.37
CA PRO A 41 -12.71 40.30 -11.93
C PRO A 41 -12.67 40.40 -13.46
N THR A 42 -11.50 40.70 -14.00
CA THR A 42 -11.30 40.70 -15.45
C THR A 42 -11.32 39.30 -16.04
N LYS A 43 -11.61 39.18 -17.34
CA LYS A 43 -11.70 37.87 -18.01
C LYS A 43 -10.38 37.10 -17.97
N GLU A 44 -9.26 37.81 -18.02
CA GLU A 44 -7.90 37.27 -17.96
C GLU A 44 -7.57 36.71 -16.57
N GLN A 45 -7.93 37.44 -15.51
CA GLN A 45 -7.78 36.97 -14.13
C GLN A 45 -8.61 35.71 -13.86
N LEU A 46 -9.83 35.63 -14.41
CA LEU A 46 -10.65 34.42 -14.28
C LEU A 46 -10.05 33.22 -15.02
N SER A 47 -9.39 33.39 -16.17
CA SER A 47 -8.71 32.28 -16.86
C SER A 47 -7.45 31.83 -16.12
N GLN A 48 -6.62 32.77 -15.67
CA GLN A 48 -5.40 32.46 -14.94
C GLN A 48 -5.71 31.76 -13.62
N ALA A 49 -6.78 32.15 -12.93
CA ALA A 49 -7.22 31.50 -11.70
C ALA A 49 -7.71 30.06 -11.93
N VAL A 50 -8.41 29.82 -13.04
CA VAL A 50 -8.83 28.47 -13.45
C VAL A 50 -7.62 27.60 -13.75
N ASP A 51 -6.60 28.12 -14.44
CA ASP A 51 -5.41 27.35 -14.80
C ASP A 51 -4.49 27.11 -13.60
N TYR A 52 -4.39 28.08 -12.68
CA TYR A 52 -3.72 27.91 -11.39
C TYR A 52 -4.37 26.79 -10.56
N LEU A 53 -5.71 26.78 -10.47
CA LEU A 53 -6.45 25.74 -9.73
C LEU A 53 -6.35 24.36 -10.38
N LYS A 54 -6.27 24.26 -11.71
CA LYS A 54 -6.00 22.96 -12.36
C LYS A 54 -4.62 22.43 -11.99
N LEU A 55 -3.61 23.28 -12.00
CA LEU A 55 -2.24 22.91 -11.62
C LEU A 55 -2.19 22.52 -10.14
N GLN A 56 -2.84 23.29 -9.27
CA GLN A 56 -2.87 23.00 -7.83
C GLN A 56 -3.73 21.79 -7.49
N GLY A 57 -4.82 21.53 -8.21
CA GLY A 57 -5.64 20.32 -8.09
C GLY A 57 -4.89 19.06 -8.55
N ALA A 58 -4.08 19.16 -9.60
CA ALA A 58 -3.19 18.08 -10.04
C ALA A 58 -2.04 17.82 -9.05
N ILE A 59 -1.55 18.85 -8.36
CA ILE A 59 -0.49 18.73 -7.34
C ILE A 59 -1.06 18.26 -5.99
N SER A 60 -2.29 18.66 -5.63
CA SER A 60 -2.94 18.25 -4.37
C SER A 60 -3.45 16.81 -4.40
N GLN A 61 -3.68 16.22 -5.57
CA GLN A 61 -3.89 14.76 -5.70
C GLN A 61 -2.63 13.93 -5.35
N LEU A 62 -1.47 14.56 -5.14
CA LEU A 62 -0.22 13.90 -4.73
C LEU A 62 0.11 14.03 -3.24
N SER A 63 -0.67 14.78 -2.45
CA SER A 63 -0.38 15.01 -1.03
C SER A 63 -1.39 14.32 -0.13
N VAL A 64 -0.98 13.15 0.35
CA VAL A 64 -1.59 12.36 1.41
C VAL A 64 -1.89 13.23 2.65
N ALA A 65 -3.18 13.41 2.98
CA ALA A 65 -3.67 13.63 4.34
C ALA A 65 -5.19 13.44 4.38
N ASP A 66 -5.61 12.39 5.08
CA ASP A 66 -6.79 12.23 5.95
C ASP A 66 -8.14 12.88 5.57
N GLU A 67 -9.16 12.01 5.57
CA GLU A 67 -10.63 12.19 5.57
C GLU A 67 -11.23 13.53 6.10
N PRO A 68 -12.47 13.94 5.69
CA PRO A 68 -13.64 13.07 5.69
C PRO A 68 -14.63 13.18 4.50
N VAL A 69 -15.14 12.00 4.15
CA VAL A 69 -16.48 11.65 3.63
C VAL A 69 -17.46 12.81 3.41
N GLU A 70 -17.87 13.02 2.15
CA GLU A 70 -19.22 13.50 1.83
C GLU A 70 -19.87 12.57 0.81
N GLU A 71 -20.79 11.76 1.32
CA GLU A 71 -21.86 11.06 0.60
C GLU A 71 -22.55 12.00 -0.39
N LYS A 72 -22.63 11.63 -1.67
CA LYS A 72 -23.65 12.14 -2.58
C LYS A 72 -24.69 11.07 -2.83
N PHE A 73 -25.75 11.13 -2.02
CA PHE A 73 -27.11 10.79 -2.44
C PHE A 73 -27.36 11.33 -3.86
N LEU A 74 -27.66 10.44 -4.80
CA LEU A 74 -28.26 10.82 -6.07
C LEU A 74 -29.75 10.51 -6.02
N THR A 75 -30.49 11.61 -5.88
CA THR A 75 -31.91 11.80 -6.10
C THR A 75 -32.43 10.97 -7.29
N GLN A 76 -33.47 10.19 -7.01
CA GLN A 76 -34.47 9.70 -7.96
C GLN A 76 -34.71 10.69 -9.11
N VAL A 77 -34.53 10.20 -10.34
CA VAL A 77 -35.26 10.70 -11.49
C VAL A 77 -36.09 9.53 -11.99
N GLU A 78 -37.38 9.55 -11.68
CA GLU A 78 -38.40 8.72 -12.34
C GLU A 78 -38.35 9.01 -13.84
N ALA A 79 -38.00 7.98 -14.60
CA ALA A 79 -38.38 7.85 -16.00
C ALA A 79 -38.87 6.41 -16.17
N GLU A 80 -40.18 6.23 -16.01
CA GLU A 80 -40.88 5.05 -16.47
C GLU A 80 -40.75 4.97 -18.00
N THR A 81 -39.95 4.03 -18.50
CA THR A 81 -40.13 3.45 -19.84
C THR A 81 -39.67 2.00 -19.84
N GLU A 82 -40.67 1.13 -19.88
CA GLU A 82 -40.75 -0.13 -20.62
C GLU A 82 -39.65 -1.19 -20.40
N LEU A 83 -40.10 -2.30 -19.78
CA LEU A 83 -39.51 -3.63 -19.81
C LEU A 83 -39.22 -4.07 -21.25
N GLU A 84 -37.96 -4.00 -21.68
CA GLU A 84 -37.46 -4.77 -22.81
C GLU A 84 -36.46 -5.79 -22.27
N THR A 85 -36.79 -7.07 -22.44
CA THR A 85 -35.94 -8.23 -22.18
C THR A 85 -34.72 -8.21 -23.10
N GLY A 86 -33.73 -7.39 -22.75
CA GLY A 86 -32.41 -7.37 -23.32
C GLY A 86 -31.41 -7.61 -22.20
N THR A 87 -30.55 -8.61 -22.36
CA THR A 87 -29.33 -8.81 -21.58
C THR A 87 -28.74 -7.48 -21.13
N LEU A 88 -28.73 -7.22 -19.82
CA LEU A 88 -28.03 -6.09 -19.21
C LEU A 88 -26.54 -6.28 -19.48
N ALA A 89 -26.05 -5.70 -20.58
CA ALA A 89 -24.63 -5.58 -20.82
C ALA A 89 -24.09 -4.51 -19.86
N VAL A 90 -23.79 -4.91 -18.62
CA VAL A 90 -23.13 -4.06 -17.63
C VAL A 90 -21.72 -3.77 -18.13
N ALA A 91 -21.37 -2.48 -18.25
CA ALA A 91 -20.03 -2.12 -18.69
C ALA A 91 -19.04 -2.50 -17.56
N PRO A 92 -17.81 -2.93 -17.89
CA PRO A 92 -16.81 -3.29 -16.88
C PRO A 92 -16.49 -2.16 -15.89
N GLN A 93 -16.79 -0.90 -16.27
CA GLN A 93 -16.68 0.26 -15.40
C GLN A 93 -17.69 0.24 -14.24
N ASP A 94 -18.91 -0.24 -14.49
CA ASP A 94 -19.99 -0.30 -13.48
C ASP A 94 -19.73 -1.42 -12.45
N VAL A 95 -19.05 -2.50 -12.87
CA VAL A 95 -18.63 -3.61 -11.99
C VAL A 95 -17.54 -3.14 -11.04
N GLY A 96 -16.57 -2.36 -11.52
CA GLY A 96 -15.53 -1.77 -10.68
C GLY A 96 -16.10 -0.83 -9.60
N GLU A 97 -17.13 -0.05 -9.93
CA GLU A 97 -17.82 0.81 -8.97
C GLU A 97 -18.62 0.00 -7.94
N MET A 98 -19.28 -1.08 -8.36
CA MET A 98 -19.95 -2.03 -7.46
C MET A 98 -18.98 -2.71 -6.49
N ILE A 99 -17.83 -3.16 -6.98
CA ILE A 99 -16.76 -3.76 -6.14
C ILE A 99 -16.24 -2.74 -5.14
N THR A 100 -16.01 -1.50 -5.58
CA THR A 100 -15.54 -0.41 -4.70
C THR A 100 -16.55 -0.13 -3.59
N LYS A 101 -17.84 -0.07 -3.93
CA LYS A 101 -18.92 0.17 -2.97
C LYS A 101 -19.07 -0.99 -2.00
N GLY A 102 -19.06 -2.24 -2.49
CA GLY A 102 -19.14 -3.44 -1.66
C GLY A 102 -17.95 -3.56 -0.70
N ALA A 103 -16.73 -3.34 -1.19
CA ALA A 103 -15.51 -3.34 -0.36
C ALA A 103 -15.56 -2.27 0.73
N SER A 104 -15.98 -1.05 0.37
CA SER A 104 -16.12 0.05 1.32
C SER A 104 -17.16 -0.26 2.41
N GLN A 105 -18.27 -0.89 2.07
CA GLN A 105 -19.28 -1.34 3.03
C GLN A 105 -18.76 -2.42 3.99
N MET A 106 -17.82 -3.24 3.54
CA MET A 106 -17.13 -4.23 4.37
C MET A 106 -15.92 -3.65 5.13
N GLY A 107 -15.63 -2.35 4.99
CA GLY A 107 -14.48 -1.70 5.62
C GLY A 107 -13.13 -2.11 5.01
N VAL A 108 -13.13 -2.62 3.77
CA VAL A 108 -11.94 -3.05 3.05
C VAL A 108 -11.57 -2.00 2.01
N ILE A 109 -10.34 -1.49 2.09
CA ILE A 109 -9.78 -0.58 1.09
C ILE A 109 -9.04 -1.42 0.05
N LEU A 110 -9.53 -1.41 -1.18
CA LEU A 110 -8.91 -2.07 -2.32
C LEU A 110 -8.17 -1.04 -3.19
N SER A 111 -7.02 -1.42 -3.71
CA SER A 111 -6.31 -0.68 -4.75
C SER A 111 -6.95 -0.89 -6.12
N GLU A 112 -6.70 0.03 -7.05
CA GLU A 112 -7.24 0.00 -8.41
C GLU A 112 -6.91 -1.31 -9.15
N GLN A 113 -5.70 -1.87 -8.93
CA GLN A 113 -5.33 -3.17 -9.49
C GLN A 113 -6.16 -4.32 -8.91
N GLN A 114 -6.44 -4.31 -7.60
CA GLN A 114 -7.23 -5.36 -6.95
C GLN A 114 -8.70 -5.29 -7.39
N ILE A 115 -9.22 -4.08 -7.61
CA ILE A 115 -10.57 -3.89 -8.14
C ILE A 115 -10.68 -4.48 -9.54
N ASN A 116 -9.69 -4.26 -10.41
CA ASN A 116 -9.65 -4.84 -11.75
C ASN A 116 -9.53 -6.37 -11.72
N ASP A 117 -8.65 -6.91 -10.89
CA ASP A 117 -8.45 -8.36 -10.75
C ASP A 117 -9.73 -9.06 -10.24
N ILE A 118 -10.49 -8.40 -9.36
CA ILE A 118 -11.79 -8.89 -8.86
C ILE A 118 -12.87 -8.73 -9.95
N ALA A 119 -12.88 -7.61 -10.68
CA ALA A 119 -13.83 -7.38 -11.77
C ALA A 119 -13.68 -8.42 -12.89
N ASP A 120 -12.45 -8.83 -13.20
CA ASP A 120 -12.16 -9.90 -14.17
C ASP A 120 -12.66 -11.28 -13.71
N SER A 121 -12.89 -11.46 -12.41
CA SER A 121 -13.42 -12.70 -11.83
C SER A 121 -14.95 -12.75 -11.73
N VAL A 122 -15.63 -11.61 -11.94
CA VAL A 122 -17.09 -11.49 -11.90
C VAL A 122 -17.65 -11.80 -13.28
N ASP A 123 -18.59 -12.74 -13.35
CA ASP A 123 -19.22 -13.14 -14.60
C ASP A 123 -20.33 -12.16 -14.99
N THR A 124 -19.99 -11.21 -15.86
CA THR A 124 -20.93 -10.18 -16.36
C THR A 124 -22.04 -10.74 -17.26
N SER A 125 -22.09 -12.06 -17.49
CA SER A 125 -23.19 -12.72 -18.23
C SER A 125 -24.44 -13.01 -17.40
N ALA A 126 -24.46 -12.62 -16.11
CA ALA A 126 -25.61 -12.77 -15.23
C ALA A 126 -26.86 -12.04 -15.76
N SER A 127 -28.03 -12.64 -15.50
CA SER A 127 -29.29 -12.22 -16.13
C SER A 127 -29.95 -11.05 -15.40
N THR A 128 -29.57 -10.81 -14.14
CA THR A 128 -30.14 -9.77 -13.30
C THR A 128 -29.05 -9.01 -12.52
N PHE A 129 -29.34 -7.76 -12.17
CA PHE A 129 -28.43 -6.92 -11.38
C PHE A 129 -28.16 -7.50 -9.98
N ASP A 130 -29.16 -8.14 -9.37
CA ASP A 130 -29.02 -8.80 -8.06
C ASP A 130 -28.04 -9.99 -8.11
N GLU A 131 -28.05 -10.77 -9.20
CA GLU A 131 -27.06 -11.85 -9.41
C GLU A 131 -25.64 -11.30 -9.55
N ILE A 132 -25.45 -10.15 -10.18
CA ILE A 132 -24.13 -9.49 -10.31
C ILE A 132 -23.65 -8.99 -8.94
N ILE A 133 -24.55 -8.45 -8.11
CA ILE A 133 -24.20 -8.05 -6.73
C ILE A 133 -23.75 -9.26 -5.92
N GLU A 134 -24.48 -10.37 -5.98
CA GLU A 134 -24.14 -11.60 -5.25
C GLU A 134 -22.78 -12.16 -5.72
N GLN A 135 -22.49 -12.10 -7.01
CA GLN A 135 -21.19 -12.49 -7.55
C GLN A 135 -20.05 -11.55 -7.12
N VAL A 136 -20.29 -10.24 -7.08
CA VAL A 136 -19.32 -9.26 -6.56
C VAL A 136 -19.02 -9.51 -5.09
N GLU A 137 -20.05 -9.78 -4.27
CA GLU A 137 -19.89 -10.12 -2.86
C GLU A 137 -19.10 -11.42 -2.68
N ALA A 138 -19.43 -12.46 -3.45
CA ALA A 138 -18.70 -13.72 -3.46
C ALA A 138 -17.23 -13.55 -3.87
N ALA A 139 -16.96 -12.74 -4.90
CA ALA A 139 -15.61 -12.45 -5.36
C ALA A 139 -14.81 -11.64 -4.33
N LEU A 140 -15.44 -10.69 -3.64
CA LEU A 140 -14.83 -9.94 -2.55
C LEU A 140 -14.49 -10.83 -1.34
N LEU A 141 -15.38 -11.74 -0.95
CA LEU A 141 -15.13 -12.71 0.11
C LEU A 141 -14.00 -13.67 -0.27
N ALA A 142 -14.02 -14.21 -1.48
CA ALA A 142 -12.95 -15.06 -2.00
C ALA A 142 -11.59 -14.33 -2.03
N TYR A 143 -11.60 -13.03 -2.36
CA TYR A 143 -10.40 -12.20 -2.34
C TYR A 143 -9.89 -11.97 -0.91
N ALA A 144 -10.78 -11.70 0.04
CA ALA A 144 -10.41 -11.56 1.45
C ALA A 144 -9.79 -12.85 1.99
N ASP A 145 -10.38 -14.01 1.68
CA ASP A 145 -9.84 -15.32 2.04
C ASP A 145 -8.48 -15.57 1.38
N PHE A 146 -8.33 -15.25 0.09
CA PHE A 146 -7.06 -15.36 -0.62
C PHE A 146 -5.97 -14.48 0.00
N SER A 147 -6.32 -13.24 0.36
CA SER A 147 -5.41 -12.30 1.02
C SER A 147 -4.96 -12.83 2.39
N ALA A 148 -5.89 -13.32 3.21
CA ALA A 148 -5.59 -13.94 4.50
C ALA A 148 -4.66 -15.15 4.34
N ASN A 149 -4.97 -16.06 3.42
CA ASN A 149 -4.15 -17.23 3.12
C ASN A 149 -2.74 -16.84 2.61
N GLN A 150 -2.62 -15.74 1.85
CA GLN A 150 -1.31 -15.25 1.39
C GLN A 150 -0.46 -14.72 2.56
N VAL A 151 -1.09 -14.04 3.53
CA VAL A 151 -0.41 -13.58 4.74
C VAL A 151 0.05 -14.78 5.57
N ASP A 152 -0.80 -15.78 5.78
CA ASP A 152 -0.45 -17.00 6.52
C ASP A 152 0.71 -17.76 5.85
N ALA A 153 0.68 -17.91 4.53
CA ALA A 153 1.77 -18.54 3.78
C ALA A 153 3.10 -17.77 3.93
N LYS A 154 3.06 -16.43 3.97
CA LYS A 154 4.27 -15.61 4.25
C LYS A 154 4.74 -15.81 5.69
N ILE A 155 3.83 -15.88 6.66
CA ILE A 155 4.15 -16.17 8.06
C ILE A 155 4.87 -17.52 8.14
N ASP A 156 4.32 -18.58 7.56
CA ASP A 156 4.93 -19.91 7.57
C ASP A 156 6.32 -19.94 6.91
N GLN A 157 6.48 -19.23 5.79
CA GLN A 157 7.78 -19.12 5.12
C GLN A 157 8.80 -18.41 6.03
N THR A 158 8.40 -17.33 6.69
CA THR A 158 9.29 -16.60 7.61
C THR A 158 9.63 -17.43 8.85
N LEU A 159 8.66 -18.14 9.42
CA LEU A 159 8.86 -19.04 10.55
C LEU A 159 9.87 -20.14 10.19
N THR A 160 9.70 -20.76 9.02
CA THR A 160 10.63 -21.78 8.49
C THR A 160 12.04 -21.23 8.34
N ARG A 161 12.20 -20.03 7.75
CA ARG A 161 13.51 -19.37 7.62
C ARG A 161 14.16 -19.06 8.97
N VAL A 162 13.37 -18.63 9.95
CA VAL A 162 13.88 -18.35 11.31
C VAL A 162 14.32 -19.64 11.97
N GLN A 163 13.53 -20.71 11.89
CA GLN A 163 13.87 -22.02 12.42
C GLN A 163 15.16 -22.55 11.79
N GLU A 164 15.27 -22.52 10.46
CA GLU A 164 16.46 -22.94 9.73
C GLU A 164 17.69 -22.12 10.13
N ARG A 165 17.54 -20.80 10.29
CA ARG A 165 18.62 -19.92 10.76
C ARG A 165 19.07 -20.25 12.18
N VAL A 166 18.15 -20.60 13.07
CA VAL A 166 18.47 -21.01 14.46
C VAL A 166 19.22 -22.34 14.45
N VAL A 167 18.75 -23.34 13.70
CA VAL A 167 19.42 -24.64 13.57
C VAL A 167 20.83 -24.47 13.01
N ASN A 168 20.97 -23.78 11.88
CA ASN A 168 22.27 -23.49 11.26
C ASN A 168 23.21 -22.76 12.23
N ARG A 169 22.71 -21.80 13.01
CA ARG A 169 23.53 -21.08 13.99
C ARG A 169 23.94 -21.97 15.16
N HIS A 170 23.07 -22.89 15.59
CA HIS A 170 23.40 -23.85 16.64
C HIS A 170 24.47 -24.85 16.17
N GLU A 171 24.36 -25.36 14.95
CA GLU A 171 25.37 -26.22 14.33
C GLU A 171 26.72 -25.50 14.18
N GLN A 172 26.73 -24.28 13.65
CA GLN A 172 27.94 -23.45 13.57
C GLN A 172 28.57 -23.20 14.94
N SER A 173 27.75 -22.97 15.97
CA SER A 173 28.24 -22.81 17.35
C SER A 173 28.87 -24.10 17.86
N ARG A 174 28.23 -25.25 17.62
CA ARG A 174 28.75 -26.57 17.99
C ARG A 174 30.08 -26.86 17.30
N ASP A 175 30.20 -26.54 16.02
CA ASP A 175 31.43 -26.73 15.24
C ASP A 175 32.56 -25.81 15.72
N LYS A 176 32.24 -24.56 16.07
CA LYS A 176 33.22 -23.63 16.66
C LYS A 176 33.69 -24.10 18.03
N LEU A 177 32.78 -24.59 18.87
CA LEU A 177 33.11 -25.15 20.18
C LEU A 177 33.99 -26.40 20.03
N SER A 178 33.63 -27.33 19.15
CA SER A 178 34.41 -28.54 18.87
C SER A 178 35.83 -28.22 18.38
N ARG A 179 35.95 -27.28 17.42
CA ARG A 179 37.25 -26.79 16.94
C ARG A 179 38.06 -26.12 18.05
N GLY A 180 37.42 -25.27 18.86
CA GLY A 180 38.06 -24.61 20.00
C GLY A 180 38.58 -25.59 21.03
N LEU A 181 37.78 -26.57 21.43
CA LEU A 181 38.17 -27.61 22.39
C LEU A 181 39.31 -28.48 21.86
N THR A 182 39.27 -28.86 20.58
CA THR A 182 40.34 -29.62 19.93
C THR A 182 41.64 -28.79 19.89
N GLY A 183 41.54 -27.50 19.57
CA GLY A 183 42.68 -26.58 19.60
C GLY A 183 43.28 -26.41 20.99
N ILE A 184 42.45 -26.27 22.03
CA ILE A 184 42.90 -26.19 23.43
C ILE A 184 43.60 -27.49 23.84
N SER A 185 43.01 -28.65 23.51
CA SER A 185 43.63 -29.95 23.79
C SER A 185 45.00 -30.09 23.15
N GLY A 186 45.13 -29.72 21.87
CA GLY A 186 46.42 -29.74 21.16
C GLY A 186 47.44 -28.76 21.77
N ALA A 187 47.01 -27.56 22.16
CA ALA A 187 47.87 -26.59 22.84
C ALA A 187 48.35 -27.10 24.20
N LEU A 188 47.47 -27.76 24.97
CA LEU A 188 47.80 -28.34 26.27
C LEU A 188 48.80 -29.49 26.12
N GLU A 189 48.63 -30.35 25.12
CA GLU A 189 49.55 -31.46 24.85
C GLU A 189 50.93 -30.94 24.41
N ASN A 190 50.97 -29.93 23.53
CA ASN A 190 52.23 -29.29 23.14
C ASN A 190 52.93 -28.62 24.33
N SER A 191 52.18 -27.91 25.18
CA SER A 191 52.71 -27.30 26.40
C SER A 191 53.31 -28.36 27.33
N ARG A 192 52.60 -29.48 27.55
CA ARG A 192 53.09 -30.61 28.36
C ARG A 192 54.39 -31.19 27.78
N ASN A 193 54.46 -31.39 26.48
CA ASN A 193 55.66 -31.92 25.81
C ASN A 193 56.84 -30.95 25.92
N GLN A 194 56.59 -29.64 25.80
CA GLN A 194 57.59 -28.61 25.99
C GLN A 194 58.12 -28.58 27.43
N THR A 195 57.24 -28.61 28.44
CA THR A 195 57.65 -28.69 29.85
C THR A 195 58.46 -29.96 30.13
N LYS A 196 58.04 -31.12 29.60
CA LYS A 196 58.79 -32.37 29.75
C LYS A 196 60.17 -32.27 29.12
N SER A 197 60.29 -31.71 27.92
CA SER A 197 61.57 -31.49 27.23
C SER A 197 62.49 -30.56 28.04
N GLN A 198 61.95 -29.45 28.57
CA GLN A 198 62.70 -28.54 29.43
C GLN A 198 63.20 -29.21 30.71
N LEU A 199 62.33 -29.97 31.40
CA LEU A 199 62.71 -30.71 32.61
C LEU A 199 63.78 -31.76 32.34
N SER A 200 63.63 -32.55 31.27
CA SER A 200 64.65 -33.51 30.85
C SER A 200 65.98 -32.82 30.54
N GLY A 201 65.95 -31.67 29.84
CA GLY A 201 67.14 -30.89 29.55
C GLY A 201 67.85 -30.38 30.80
N ILE A 202 67.10 -29.94 31.82
CA ILE A 202 67.65 -29.53 33.12
C ILE A 202 68.28 -30.74 33.84
N LEU A 203 67.58 -31.87 33.89
CA LEU A 203 68.07 -33.10 34.53
C LEU A 203 69.39 -33.58 33.90
N THR A 204 69.47 -33.63 32.57
CA THR A 204 70.69 -34.04 31.87
C THR A 204 71.87 -33.10 32.17
N ARG A 205 71.62 -31.79 32.27
CA ARG A 205 72.65 -30.81 32.65
C ARG A 205 73.11 -30.99 34.09
N LEU A 206 72.18 -31.29 35.00
CA LEU A 206 72.50 -31.55 36.41
C LEU A 206 73.34 -32.82 36.55
N SER A 207 72.99 -33.90 35.85
CA SER A 207 73.74 -35.16 35.88
C SER A 207 75.11 -35.06 35.23
N ALA A 208 75.32 -34.15 34.27
CA ALA A 208 76.61 -33.92 33.63
C ALA A 208 77.56 -33.00 34.43
N ALA A 209 77.05 -32.35 35.47
CA ALA A 209 77.81 -31.46 36.34
C ALA A 209 78.28 -32.14 37.65
N GLN A 210 77.97 -33.42 37.85
CA GLN A 210 78.49 -34.29 38.92
C GLN A 210 79.57 -35.22 38.35
#